data_AF-A0A7L0WDD4-F1
#
_entry.id   AF-A0A7L0WDD4-F1
#
_cell.length_a   1.000
_cell.length_b   1.000
_cell.length_c   1.000
_cell.angle_alpha   90.00
_cell.angle_beta   90.00
_cell.angle_gamma   90.00
#
_symmetry.space_group_name_H-M   'P 1'
#
loop_
_entity.id
_entity.type
_entity.pdbx_description
1 polymer ?
#
loop_
_entity_poly.entity_id
_entity_poly.type
_entity_poly.pdbx_seq_one_letter_code
_entity_poly.pdbx_strand_id
1 'polypeptide(L)'
;QSDPVELVVTDCSLPPSSISLSSEGLVGTGTNVTIWCQSTYTATFFLHKEGCLSPVQREGTNSGDTTTTFTLSGVTPNDTSTYSCSYRPKIYTYASSPIGDSLTLEVTLPPAPSGRSKSPIWVRSVPSVTHGWLCPHIPSP
;
A
#
# COMPACT_ATOMS: atom_id res chain seq x y z
N GLN A 1 13.26 -17.27 -24.82
CA GLN A 1 12.10 -17.26 -23.90
C GLN A 1 11.75 -15.80 -23.68
N SER A 2 10.49 -15.38 -23.89
CA SER A 2 10.02 -14.02 -23.57
C SER A 2 9.26 -14.06 -22.25
N ASP A 3 9.32 -12.98 -21.48
CA ASP A 3 8.45 -12.79 -20.33
C ASP A 3 7.01 -12.51 -20.81
N PRO A 4 5.98 -13.17 -20.22
CA PRO A 4 4.59 -12.92 -20.58
C PRO A 4 4.10 -11.58 -20.01
N VAL A 5 3.39 -10.79 -20.83
CA VAL A 5 2.73 -9.54 -20.40
C VAL A 5 1.30 -9.86 -19.96
N GLU A 6 0.94 -9.51 -18.73
CA GLU A 6 -0.44 -9.63 -18.24
C GLU A 6 -1.24 -8.39 -18.68
N LEU A 7 -2.06 -8.54 -19.73
CA LEU A 7 -3.01 -7.51 -20.14
C LEU A 7 -4.26 -7.60 -19.25
N VAL A 8 -4.42 -6.66 -18.33
CA VAL A 8 -5.59 -6.60 -17.44
C VAL A 8 -6.61 -5.64 -18.02
N VAL A 9 -7.83 -6.14 -18.25
CA VAL A 9 -8.94 -5.30 -18.71
C VAL A 9 -9.68 -4.75 -17.50
N THR A 10 -9.80 -3.43 -17.43
CA THR A 10 -10.67 -2.77 -16.47
C THR A 10 -12.11 -2.85 -16.97
N ASP A 11 -12.99 -3.44 -16.17
CA ASP A 11 -14.42 -3.54 -16.46
C ASP A 11 -15.20 -2.55 -15.60
N CYS A 12 -15.66 -1.47 -16.21
CA CYS A 12 -16.41 -0.40 -15.54
C CYS A 12 -17.82 -0.83 -15.09
N SER A 13 -18.28 -2.02 -15.44
CA SER A 13 -19.54 -2.57 -14.92
C SER A 13 -19.40 -3.14 -13.51
N LEU A 14 -18.18 -3.45 -13.07
CA LEU A 14 -17.90 -3.87 -11.70
C LEU A 14 -17.97 -2.67 -10.76
N PRO A 15 -18.63 -2.79 -9.58
CA PRO A 15 -18.70 -1.71 -8.62
C PRO A 15 -17.29 -1.37 -8.08
N PRO A 16 -16.99 -0.09 -7.85
CA PRO A 16 -15.73 0.32 -7.24
C PRO A 16 -15.60 -0.27 -5.82
N SER A 17 -14.37 -0.58 -5.40
CA SER A 17 -14.12 -0.97 -4.01
C SER A 17 -14.11 0.23 -3.08
N SER A 18 -14.53 0.03 -1.83
CA SER A 18 -14.28 0.98 -0.75
C SER A 18 -12.95 0.70 -0.07
N ILE A 19 -12.38 1.74 0.54
CA ILE A 19 -11.11 1.69 1.27
C ILE A 19 -11.25 2.39 2.63
N SER A 20 -10.58 1.88 3.66
CA SER A 20 -10.51 2.52 4.97
C SER A 20 -9.19 2.19 5.70
N LEU A 21 -8.88 2.96 6.74
CA LEU A 21 -7.68 2.83 7.56
C LEU A 21 -8.02 2.47 9.01
N SER A 22 -7.09 1.79 9.70
CA SER A 22 -7.21 1.52 11.15
C SER A 22 -7.10 2.79 11.98
N SER A 23 -6.36 3.75 11.44
CA SER A 23 -6.01 4.99 12.10
C SER A 23 -6.48 6.12 11.21
N GLU A 24 -7.42 6.90 11.72
CA GLU A 24 -7.81 8.16 11.11
C GLU A 24 -6.74 9.20 11.50
N GLY A 25 -5.99 9.71 10.52
CA GLY A 25 -5.08 10.85 10.69
C GLY A 25 -3.58 10.52 10.70
N LEU A 26 -2.85 11.20 11.58
CA LEU A 26 -1.40 11.27 11.58
C LEU A 26 -0.77 10.05 12.26
N VAL A 27 0.00 9.27 11.51
CA VAL A 27 0.66 8.06 12.00
C VAL A 27 2.12 8.35 12.35
N GLY A 28 2.60 7.83 13.49
CA GLY A 28 4.01 7.94 13.86
C GLY A 28 4.89 7.05 13.00
N THR A 29 6.09 7.50 12.64
CA THR A 29 7.05 6.63 11.94
C THR A 29 7.39 5.38 12.76
N GLY A 30 7.61 4.26 12.08
CA GLY A 30 7.97 2.97 12.69
C GLY A 30 6.76 2.16 13.18
N THR A 31 5.53 2.67 13.08
CA THR A 31 4.33 1.91 13.42
C THR A 31 3.83 1.07 12.24
N ASN A 32 2.93 0.13 12.52
CA ASN A 32 2.24 -0.63 11.49
C ASN A 32 0.86 -0.02 11.23
N VAL A 33 0.49 0.10 9.97
CA VAL A 33 -0.81 0.61 9.52
C VAL A 33 -1.52 -0.47 8.75
N THR A 34 -2.80 -0.66 9.04
CA THR A 34 -3.65 -1.58 8.30
C THR A 34 -4.60 -0.80 7.40
N ILE A 35 -4.66 -1.21 6.13
CA ILE A 35 -5.60 -0.69 5.13
C ILE A 35 -6.62 -1.78 4.84
N TRP A 36 -7.91 -1.48 4.96
CA TRP A 36 -9.00 -2.37 4.57
C TRP A 36 -9.53 -1.99 3.20
N CYS A 37 -9.79 -3.01 2.39
CA CYS A 37 -10.49 -2.84 1.11
C CYS A 37 -11.64 -3.82 1.02
N GLN A 38 -12.79 -3.35 0.55
CA GLN A 38 -14.01 -4.13 0.47
C GLN A 38 -14.64 -4.04 -0.92
N SER A 39 -15.26 -5.14 -1.34
CA SER A 39 -16.05 -5.22 -2.58
C SER A 39 -17.34 -5.99 -2.33
N THR A 40 -18.12 -6.21 -3.38
CA THR A 40 -19.31 -7.09 -3.34
C THR A 40 -18.97 -8.55 -3.65
N TYR A 41 -17.72 -8.86 -3.99
CA TYR A 41 -17.30 -10.18 -4.46
C TYR A 41 -16.15 -10.75 -3.62
N THR A 42 -16.07 -12.07 -3.56
CA THR A 42 -14.84 -12.74 -3.16
C THR A 42 -13.81 -12.57 -4.27
N ALA A 43 -12.66 -11.97 -3.96
CA ALA A 43 -11.76 -11.41 -4.95
C ALA A 43 -10.29 -11.46 -4.53
N THR A 44 -9.42 -11.21 -5.50
CA THR A 44 -8.04 -10.77 -5.26
C THR A 44 -8.00 -9.26 -5.35
N PHE A 45 -7.55 -8.60 -4.30
CA PHE A 45 -7.42 -7.15 -4.20
C PHE A 45 -5.99 -6.72 -4.51
N PHE A 46 -5.88 -5.49 -4.98
CA PHE A 46 -4.62 -4.83 -5.33
C PHE A 46 -4.62 -3.46 -4.67
N LEU A 47 -3.59 -3.22 -3.85
CA LEU A 47 -3.37 -1.92 -3.23
C LEU A 47 -2.50 -1.07 -4.17
N HIS A 48 -3.02 0.09 -4.55
CA HIS A 48 -2.31 1.08 -5.36
C HIS A 48 -1.84 2.21 -4.46
N LYS A 49 -0.66 2.74 -4.79
CA LYS A 49 -0.09 3.94 -4.17
C LYS A 49 0.11 4.97 -5.28
N GLU A 50 -0.22 6.22 -5.01
CA GLU A 50 -0.05 7.30 -5.97
C GLU A 50 1.43 7.39 -6.44
N GLY A 51 1.61 7.61 -7.75
CA GLY A 51 2.93 7.64 -8.39
C GLY A 51 3.51 6.27 -8.74
N CYS A 52 2.82 5.17 -8.41
CA CYS A 52 3.27 3.81 -8.73
C CYS A 52 2.45 3.24 -9.88
N LEU A 53 3.14 2.76 -10.93
CA LEU A 53 2.47 2.16 -12.10
C LEU A 53 1.88 0.78 -11.81
N SER A 54 2.50 0.04 -10.89
CA SER A 54 2.06 -1.28 -10.46
C SER A 54 1.50 -1.24 -9.04
N PRO A 55 0.56 -2.13 -8.70
CA PRO A 55 0.13 -2.32 -7.32
C PRO A 55 1.32 -2.57 -6.38
N VAL A 56 1.30 -1.97 -5.20
CA VAL A 56 2.34 -2.14 -4.19
C VAL A 56 2.15 -3.42 -3.37
N GLN A 57 0.92 -3.90 -3.24
CA GLN A 57 0.58 -5.17 -2.58
C GLN A 57 -0.62 -5.85 -3.27
N ARG A 58 -0.73 -7.17 -3.08
CA ARG A 58 -1.81 -8.01 -3.62
C ARG A 58 -2.22 -9.04 -2.58
N GLU A 59 -3.51 -9.11 -2.27
CA GLU A 59 -4.04 -10.04 -1.26
C GLU A 59 -5.36 -10.66 -1.72
N GLY A 60 -5.61 -11.92 -1.36
CA GLY A 60 -6.85 -12.63 -1.67
C GLY A 60 -7.79 -12.68 -0.46
N THR A 61 -9.10 -12.67 -0.69
CA THR A 61 -10.07 -12.96 0.39
C THR A 61 -10.19 -14.47 0.64
N ASN A 62 -10.64 -14.89 1.82
CA ASN A 62 -11.06 -16.28 2.03
C ASN A 62 -12.42 -16.55 1.39
N SER A 63 -12.82 -17.83 1.33
CA SER A 63 -14.12 -18.21 0.75
C SER A 63 -15.27 -17.57 1.55
N GLY A 64 -16.16 -16.85 0.86
CA GLY A 64 -17.29 -16.15 1.49
C GLY A 64 -16.99 -14.74 1.98
N ASP A 65 -15.71 -14.36 2.07
CA ASP A 65 -15.30 -13.01 2.45
C ASP A 65 -15.22 -12.07 1.24
N THR A 66 -15.58 -10.82 1.46
CA THR A 66 -15.55 -9.73 0.46
C THR A 66 -14.66 -8.56 0.85
N THR A 67 -13.93 -8.69 1.97
CA THR A 67 -13.02 -7.69 2.51
C THR A 67 -11.63 -8.30 2.68
N THR A 68 -10.58 -7.53 2.42
CA THR A 68 -9.19 -7.89 2.74
C THR A 68 -8.48 -6.79 3.51
N THR A 69 -7.31 -7.13 4.05
CA THR A 69 -6.43 -6.20 4.77
C THR A 69 -5.03 -6.22 4.17
N PHE A 70 -4.48 -5.03 3.97
CA PHE A 70 -3.06 -4.83 3.66
C PHE A 70 -2.37 -4.24 4.88
N THR A 71 -1.16 -4.69 5.18
CA THR A 71 -0.36 -4.16 6.30
C THR A 71 0.87 -3.45 5.77
N LEU A 72 0.99 -2.16 6.10
CA LEU A 72 2.21 -1.37 5.90
C LEU A 72 3.00 -1.40 7.21
N SER A 73 4.12 -2.13 7.22
CA SER A 73 4.94 -2.31 8.41
C SER A 73 6.03 -1.26 8.52
N GLY A 74 6.22 -0.70 9.71
CA GLY A 74 7.31 0.24 9.98
C GLY A 74 7.28 1.49 9.10
N VAL A 75 6.11 2.14 9.00
CA VAL A 75 5.89 3.24 8.06
C VAL A 75 6.87 4.41 8.27
N THR A 76 7.23 5.07 7.18
CA THR A 76 8.14 6.21 7.15
C THR A 76 7.47 7.42 6.52
N PRO A 77 8.01 8.63 6.66
CA PRO A 77 7.49 9.80 5.95
C PRO A 77 7.38 9.61 4.42
N ASN A 78 8.17 8.71 3.83
CA ASN A 78 8.11 8.36 2.40
C ASN A 78 6.89 7.48 2.04
N ASP A 79 6.20 6.94 3.04
CA ASP A 79 4.96 6.20 2.87
C ASP A 79 3.73 7.12 2.88
N THR A 80 3.92 8.41 3.15
CA THR A 80 2.90 9.45 3.01
C THR A 80 2.48 9.55 1.55
N SER A 81 1.24 9.15 1.25
CA SER A 81 0.71 9.10 -0.12
C SER A 81 -0.79 8.83 -0.09
N THR A 82 -1.42 8.98 -1.24
CA THR A 82 -2.79 8.52 -1.47
C THR A 82 -2.79 7.06 -1.92
N TYR A 83 -3.58 6.24 -1.24
CA TYR A 83 -3.77 4.83 -1.54
C TYR A 83 -5.18 4.60 -2.07
N SER A 84 -5.32 3.61 -2.95
CA SER A 84 -6.61 3.21 -3.52
C SER A 84 -6.62 1.71 -3.76
N CYS A 85 -7.81 1.13 -3.86
CA CYS A 85 -7.96 -0.29 -4.13
C CYS A 85 -8.62 -0.56 -5.47
N SER A 86 -8.25 -1.70 -6.06
CA SER A 86 -9.02 -2.37 -7.10
C SER A 86 -9.07 -3.85 -6.77
N TYR A 87 -9.95 -4.60 -7.41
CA TYR A 87 -10.05 -6.03 -7.20
C TYR A 87 -10.36 -6.77 -8.49
N ARG A 88 -10.06 -8.06 -8.48
CA ARG A 88 -10.39 -9.02 -9.52
C ARG A 88 -11.25 -10.11 -8.90
N PRO A 89 -12.53 -10.22 -9.28
CA PRO A 89 -13.41 -11.27 -8.79
C PRO A 89 -12.81 -12.66 -9.05
N LYS A 90 -12.88 -13.57 -8.08
CA LYS A 90 -12.39 -14.94 -8.29
C LYS A 90 -13.19 -15.71 -9.35
N ILE A 91 -14.45 -15.32 -9.54
CA ILE A 91 -15.36 -15.88 -10.55
C ILE A 91 -15.09 -15.38 -11.98
N TYR A 92 -14.42 -14.22 -12.13
CA TYR A 92 -14.08 -13.61 -13.43
C TYR A 92 -12.64 -13.11 -13.41
N THR A 93 -11.68 -14.00 -13.69
CA THR A 93 -10.24 -13.72 -13.49
C THR A 93 -9.58 -12.88 -14.60
N TYR A 94 -10.30 -12.57 -15.67
CA TYR A 94 -9.79 -11.78 -16.81
C TYR A 94 -10.07 -10.28 -16.68
N ALA A 95 -10.95 -9.89 -15.76
CA ALA A 95 -11.39 -8.50 -15.58
C ALA A 95 -11.08 -8.00 -14.17
N SER A 96 -10.67 -6.75 -14.07
CA SER A 96 -10.53 -6.05 -12.79
C SER A 96 -11.55 -4.92 -12.67
N SER A 97 -11.93 -4.58 -11.45
CA SER A 97 -12.71 -3.39 -11.17
C SER A 97 -11.96 -2.13 -11.59
N PRO A 98 -12.67 -1.00 -11.81
CA PRO A 98 -12.03 0.31 -11.77
C PRO A 98 -11.33 0.53 -10.41
N ILE A 99 -10.42 1.51 -10.39
CA ILE A 99 -9.89 2.05 -9.13
C ILE A 99 -11.08 2.60 -8.34
N GLY A 100 -11.20 2.15 -7.09
CA GLY A 100 -12.27 2.57 -6.20
C GLY A 100 -11.94 3.86 -5.45
N ASP A 101 -12.49 3.98 -4.25
CA ASP A 101 -12.24 5.13 -3.38
C ASP A 101 -10.75 5.21 -2.99
N SER A 102 -10.34 6.41 -2.56
CA SER A 102 -8.96 6.71 -2.16
C SER A 102 -8.91 7.35 -0.79
N LEU A 103 -7.79 7.14 -0.08
CA LEU A 103 -7.50 7.81 1.19
C LEU A 103 -6.03 8.23 1.25
N THR A 104 -5.73 9.22 2.08
CA THR A 104 -4.36 9.71 2.28
C THR A 104 -3.82 9.23 3.62
N LEU A 105 -2.66 8.60 3.59
CA LEU A 105 -1.88 8.27 4.78
C LEU A 105 -0.87 9.39 5.01
N GLU A 106 -0.86 9.98 6.20
CA GLU A 106 0.17 10.95 6.61
C GLU A 106 1.04 10.39 7.73
N VAL A 107 2.36 10.37 7.52
CA VAL A 107 3.32 9.84 8.50
C VAL A 107 4.21 10.95 9.04
N THR A 108 4.27 11.07 10.37
CA THR A 108 5.08 12.07 11.07
C THR A 108 6.23 11.45 11.85
N LEU A 109 7.36 12.17 11.88
CA LEU A 109 8.52 11.80 12.68
C LEU A 109 8.22 11.93 14.19
N PRO A 110 8.91 11.18 15.05
CA PRO A 110 8.75 11.33 16.48
C PRO A 110 9.21 12.74 16.87
N PRO A 111 8.55 13.40 17.84
CA PRO A 111 9.05 14.67 18.35
C PRO A 111 10.48 14.46 18.87
N ALA A 112 11.39 15.35 18.47
CA ALA A 112 12.79 15.26 18.88
C ALA A 112 12.88 15.21 20.41
N PRO A 113 13.64 14.27 21.01
CA PRO A 113 13.89 14.33 22.43
C PRO A 113 14.66 15.62 22.72
N SER A 114 14.08 16.51 23.51
CA SER A 114 14.75 17.69 24.05
C SER A 114 15.89 17.23 24.97
N GLY A 115 17.06 16.98 24.38
CA GLY A 115 18.20 16.35 25.03
C GLY A 115 18.98 17.32 25.91
N ARG A 116 19.22 16.92 27.16
CA ARG A 116 20.38 17.37 27.92
C ARG A 116 21.57 16.48 27.54
N SER A 117 22.53 17.10 26.86
CA SER A 117 23.79 16.53 26.33
C SER A 117 24.56 15.66 27.34
N LYS A 118 24.97 14.45 26.91
CA LYS A 118 26.37 13.95 26.93
C LYS A 118 26.58 12.92 25.81
N SER A 119 27.56 13.18 24.94
CA SER A 119 28.14 12.22 23.97
C SER A 119 29.43 11.60 24.57
N PRO A 120 30.12 10.60 23.98
CA PRO A 120 29.89 9.93 22.69
C PRO A 120 30.06 8.39 22.71
N ILE A 121 29.45 7.65 21.78
CA ILE A 121 30.03 6.40 21.25
C ILE A 121 29.75 6.37 19.74
N TRP A 122 30.82 6.27 18.94
CA TRP A 122 30.72 6.04 17.50
C TRP A 122 30.19 4.63 17.25
N VAL A 123 28.86 4.50 17.23
CA VAL A 123 28.23 3.31 16.68
C VAL A 123 28.35 3.45 15.17
N ARG A 124 29.13 2.58 14.54
CA ARG A 124 29.07 2.40 13.09
C ARG A 124 27.63 2.00 12.77
N SER A 125 26.84 2.95 12.30
CA SER A 125 25.53 2.68 11.73
C SER A 125 25.77 1.78 10.52
N VAL A 126 25.52 0.49 10.69
CA VAL A 126 25.27 -0.40 9.56
C VAL A 126 24.07 0.22 8.86
N PRO A 127 24.13 0.56 7.56
CA PRO A 127 22.92 0.92 6.87
C PRO A 127 22.04 -0.33 6.90
N SER A 128 21.02 -0.32 7.75
CA SER A 128 19.89 -1.21 7.57
C SER A 128 19.33 -0.82 6.21
N VAL A 129 19.67 -1.61 5.21
CA VAL A 129 19.02 -1.60 3.90
C VAL A 129 17.61 -2.10 4.16
N THR A 130 16.75 -1.22 4.68
CA THR A 130 15.32 -1.39 4.51
C THR A 130 15.10 -1.22 3.03
N HIS A 131 14.63 -2.28 2.38
CA HIS A 131 13.94 -2.17 1.11
C HIS A 131 12.74 -1.26 1.35
N GLY A 132 12.98 0.06 1.34
CA GLY A 132 11.91 1.03 1.20
C GLY A 132 11.16 0.62 -0.05
N TRP A 133 9.84 0.52 0.08
CA TRP A 133 8.90 0.27 -1.00
C TRP A 133 8.86 1.51 -1.92
N LEU A 134 10.03 1.90 -2.42
CA LEU A 134 10.17 2.87 -3.49
C LEU A 134 9.69 2.16 -4.74
N CYS A 135 8.61 2.69 -5.30
CA CYS A 135 8.15 2.27 -6.60
C CYS A 135 9.32 2.41 -7.58
N PRO A 136 9.57 1.41 -8.44
CA PRO A 136 10.61 1.52 -9.44
C PRO A 136 10.25 2.67 -10.36
N HIS A 137 10.85 3.83 -10.11
CA HIS A 137 10.68 5.01 -10.92
C HIS A 137 11.37 4.69 -12.26
N ILE A 138 10.59 4.45 -13.31
CA ILE A 138 11.14 4.43 -14.67
C ILE A 138 11.50 5.90 -14.97
N PRO A 139 12.78 6.24 -15.19
CA PRO A 139 13.12 7.58 -15.64
C PRO A 139 12.54 7.78 -17.04
N SER A 140 11.69 8.79 -17.21
CA SER A 140 11.22 9.25 -18.52
C SER A 140 12.43 9.73 -19.36
N PRO A 141 12.38 9.59 -20.70
CA PRO A 141 13.51 9.85 -21.59
C PRO A 141 13.97 11.31 -21.63
#